data_AF-A0A966TPR8-F1
#
_entry.id   AF-A0A966TPR8-F1
#
_cell.length_a   1.000
_cell.length_b   1.000
_cell.length_c   1.000
_cell.angle_alpha   90.00
_cell.angle_beta   90.00
_cell.angle_gamma   90.00
#
_symmetry.space_group_name_H-M   'P 1'
#
loop_
_entity.id
_entity.type
_entity.pdbx_description
1 polymer ?
#
loop_
_entity_poly.entity_id
_entity_poly.type
_entity_poly.pdbx_seq_one_letter_code
_entity_poly.pdbx_strand_id
1 'polypeptide(L)'
;MTDTRAIVHITPGKVHGPINRLMSPGDLGHLLKPFVFLDYVDAPSDGGPSFGFHPHSGIATLTFPLNFGIRHEVSSGRVDEV
;
A
#
# COMPACT_ATOMS: atom_id res chain seq x y z
N MET A 1 33.37 -9.35 0.17
CA MET A 1 32.20 -10.26 0.15
C MET A 1 31.05 -9.50 0.76
N THR A 2 29.92 -9.37 0.06
CA THR A 2 28.69 -8.87 0.68
C THR A 2 28.10 -10.03 1.48
N ASP A 3 28.01 -9.88 2.79
CA ASP A 3 27.30 -10.85 3.63
C ASP A 3 25.86 -11.00 3.15
N THR A 4 25.38 -12.24 3.08
CA THR A 4 23.98 -12.53 2.70
C THR A 4 23.06 -11.93 3.76
N ARG A 5 22.11 -11.08 3.34
CA ARG A 5 21.11 -10.52 4.25
C ARG A 5 20.17 -11.63 4.73
N ALA A 6 20.02 -11.75 6.05
CA ALA A 6 19.08 -12.69 6.66
C ALA A 6 17.63 -12.18 6.55
N ILE A 7 16.69 -13.11 6.42
CA ILE A 7 15.26 -12.82 6.55
C ILE A 7 14.94 -12.75 8.04
N VAL A 8 14.45 -11.58 8.49
CA VAL A 8 14.16 -11.34 9.92
C VAL A 8 12.68 -11.53 10.27
N HIS A 9 11.79 -11.49 9.26
CA HIS A 9 10.36 -11.63 9.45
C HIS A 9 9.67 -12.11 8.18
N ILE A 10 8.69 -13.00 8.33
CA ILE A 10 7.77 -13.45 7.27
C ILE A 10 6.36 -13.37 7.86
N THR A 11 5.45 -12.74 7.14
CA THR A 11 4.06 -12.56 7.57
C THR A 11 3.10 -12.72 6.40
N PRO A 12 1.92 -13.34 6.59
CA PRO A 12 0.85 -13.34 5.59
C PRO A 12 0.11 -11.99 5.52
N GLY A 13 0.39 -11.06 6.44
CA GLY A 13 -0.34 -9.82 6.60
C GLY A 13 -1.66 -9.97 7.37
N LYS A 14 -2.49 -8.92 7.32
CA LYS A 14 -3.81 -8.86 7.94
C LYS A 14 -4.85 -8.38 6.94
N VAL A 15 -5.86 -9.22 6.69
CA VAL A 15 -6.93 -8.96 5.72
C VAL A 15 -8.03 -8.09 6.33
N HIS A 16 -8.47 -7.09 5.57
CA HIS A 16 -9.52 -6.13 5.87
C HIS A 16 -10.37 -5.89 4.62
N GLY A 17 -11.32 -6.79 4.34
CA GLY A 17 -12.08 -6.76 3.09
C GLY A 17 -11.16 -6.99 1.88
N PRO A 18 -11.19 -6.13 0.84
CA PRO A 18 -10.37 -6.28 -0.36
C PRO A 18 -8.89 -5.90 -0.16
N ILE A 19 -8.49 -5.50 1.06
CA ILE A 19 -7.13 -5.03 1.37
C ILE A 19 -6.45 -6.04 2.28
N ASN A 20 -5.30 -6.58 1.89
CA ASN A 20 -4.40 -7.31 2.76
C ASN A 20 -3.21 -6.42 3.15
N ARG A 21 -3.15 -6.01 4.42
CA ARG A 21 -2.03 -5.23 4.96
C ARG A 21 -0.85 -6.13 5.28
N LEU A 22 0.20 -6.05 4.47
CA LEU A 22 1.38 -6.90 4.60
C LEU A 22 2.33 -6.42 5.71
N MET A 23 2.44 -5.11 5.93
CA MET A 23 3.27 -4.52 7.00
C MET A 23 2.82 -3.11 7.36
N SER A 24 3.12 -2.65 8.58
CA SER A 24 2.80 -1.35 9.16
C SER A 24 3.64 -1.05 10.41
N PRO A 25 3.69 0.19 10.93
CA PRO A 25 4.50 0.47 12.11
C PRO A 25 3.94 -0.22 13.38
N GLY A 26 2.67 -0.63 13.36
CA GLY A 26 2.05 -1.39 14.44
C GLY A 26 2.51 -2.86 14.52
N ASP A 27 3.10 -3.40 13.45
CA ASP A 27 3.69 -4.75 13.45
C ASP A 27 5.22 -4.71 13.59
N LEU A 28 5.92 -4.08 12.65
CA LEU A 28 7.38 -4.15 12.53
C LEU A 28 8.11 -2.87 13.01
N GLY A 29 7.37 -1.85 13.43
CA GLY A 29 7.92 -0.65 14.06
C GLY A 29 9.02 0.02 13.23
N HIS A 30 10.15 0.29 13.88
CA HIS A 30 11.28 1.00 13.26
C HIS A 30 12.02 0.20 12.18
N LEU A 31 11.85 -1.13 12.11
CA LEU A 31 12.47 -1.96 11.08
C LEU A 31 12.00 -1.58 9.67
N LEU A 32 10.82 -0.97 9.57
CA LEU A 32 10.25 -0.55 8.29
C LEU A 32 10.86 0.72 7.72
N LYS A 33 11.55 1.53 8.53
CA LYS A 33 12.02 2.84 8.06
C LYS A 33 12.90 2.67 6.81
N PRO A 34 12.65 3.46 5.73
CA PRO A 34 11.76 4.64 5.67
C PRO A 34 10.29 4.37 5.31
N PHE A 35 9.89 3.12 5.08
CA PHE A 35 8.53 2.73 4.73
C PHE A 35 7.56 2.85 5.91
N VAL A 36 6.28 3.09 5.59
CA VAL A 36 5.21 3.27 6.58
C VAL A 36 4.29 2.05 6.59
N PHE A 37 3.69 1.67 5.46
CA PHE A 37 2.94 0.43 5.32
C PHE A 37 2.96 -0.07 3.87
N LEU A 38 2.55 -1.33 3.67
CA LEU A 38 2.30 -1.91 2.35
C LEU A 38 0.98 -2.68 2.38
N ASP A 39 0.09 -2.31 1.47
CA ASP A 39 -1.20 -2.94 1.28
C ASP A 39 -1.22 -3.64 -0.10
N TYR A 40 -1.69 -4.88 -0.13
CA TYR A 40 -2.02 -5.62 -1.34
C TYR A 40 -3.53 -5.57 -1.53
N VAL A 41 -3.99 -5.01 -2.65
CA VAL A 41 -5.42 -4.86 -2.95
C VAL A 41 -5.82 -5.88 -3.98
N ASP A 42 -6.84 -6.65 -3.66
CA ASP A 42 -7.43 -7.66 -4.54
C ASP A 42 -8.95 -7.65 -4.38
N ALA A 43 -9.65 -7.52 -5.50
CA ALA A 43 -11.09 -7.36 -5.53
C ALA A 43 -11.68 -7.92 -6.84
N PRO A 44 -12.95 -8.35 -6.83
CA PRO A 44 -13.67 -8.70 -8.05
C PRO A 44 -13.70 -7.54 -9.06
N SER A 45 -13.79 -7.86 -10.35
CA SER A 45 -13.73 -6.91 -11.47
C SER A 45 -14.82 -5.83 -11.44
N ASP A 46 -15.92 -6.07 -10.73
CA ASP A 46 -17.06 -5.18 -10.56
C ASP A 46 -17.16 -4.56 -9.15
N GLY A 47 -16.13 -4.76 -8.30
CA GLY A 47 -16.21 -4.49 -6.86
C GLY A 47 -14.94 -3.95 -6.21
N GLY A 48 -14.09 -3.23 -6.96
CA GLY A 48 -12.88 -2.60 -6.41
C GLY A 48 -13.17 -1.59 -5.29
N PRO A 49 -12.29 -1.47 -4.27
CA PRO A 49 -12.48 -0.49 -3.22
C PRO A 49 -12.40 0.93 -3.78
N SER A 50 -13.29 1.81 -3.32
CA SER A 50 -13.20 3.25 -3.54
C SER A 50 -12.77 3.93 -2.24
N PHE A 51 -11.80 4.83 -2.35
CA PHE A 51 -11.32 5.64 -1.25
C PHE A 51 -11.75 7.09 -1.50
N GLY A 52 -12.64 7.62 -0.65
CA GLY A 52 -12.99 9.04 -0.70
C GLY A 52 -11.78 9.94 -0.42
N PHE A 53 -11.92 11.25 -0.65
CA PHE A 53 -10.86 12.21 -0.33
C PHE A 53 -10.38 12.06 1.12
N HIS A 54 -9.07 11.83 1.29
CA HIS A 54 -8.41 11.76 2.58
C HIS A 54 -7.01 12.41 2.50
N PRO A 55 -6.62 13.22 3.49
CA PRO A 55 -5.38 13.97 3.44
C PRO A 55 -4.17 13.11 3.81
N HIS A 56 -3.00 13.50 3.29
CA HIS A 56 -1.69 12.97 3.68
C HIS A 56 -0.73 14.12 3.97
N SER A 57 0.17 13.92 4.93
CA SER A 57 1.24 14.86 5.27
C SER A 57 2.49 14.08 5.71
N GLY A 58 3.67 14.54 5.30
CA GLY A 58 4.96 13.96 5.71
C GLY A 58 5.25 12.57 5.15
N ILE A 59 4.46 12.08 4.20
CA ILE A 59 4.65 10.79 3.52
C ILE A 59 4.41 10.93 2.02
N ALA A 60 4.92 9.96 1.26
CA ALA A 60 4.56 9.75 -0.13
C ALA A 60 3.87 8.39 -0.25
N THR A 61 2.91 8.30 -1.17
CA THR A 61 2.24 7.04 -1.52
C THR A 61 2.67 6.64 -2.92
N LEU A 62 2.96 5.35 -3.10
CA LEU A 62 3.18 4.74 -4.41
C LEU A 62 2.10 3.68 -4.58
N THR A 63 1.33 3.82 -5.66
CA THR A 63 0.34 2.82 -6.05
C THR A 63 0.78 2.22 -7.38
N PHE A 64 0.83 0.88 -7.45
CA PHE A 64 1.26 0.15 -8.64
C PHE A 64 0.16 -0.82 -9.08
N PRO A 65 -0.58 -0.53 -10.17
CA PRO A 65 -1.60 -1.44 -10.67
C PRO A 65 -0.96 -2.71 -11.26
N LEU A 66 -1.46 -3.87 -10.86
CA LEU A 66 -1.01 -5.17 -11.39
C LEU A 66 -1.89 -5.67 -12.53
N ASN A 67 -3.21 -5.64 -12.31
CA ASN A 67 -4.21 -6.23 -13.21
C ASN A 67 -5.50 -5.39 -13.33
N PHE A 68 -5.53 -4.18 -12.76
CA PHE A 68 -6.68 -3.26 -12.79
C PHE A 68 -6.24 -1.83 -13.08
N GLY A 69 -7.15 -1.04 -13.64
CA GLY A 69 -6.95 0.39 -13.84
C GLY A 69 -7.28 1.20 -12.59
N ILE A 70 -6.64 2.35 -12.43
CA ILE A 70 -6.78 3.25 -11.29
C ILE A 70 -7.11 4.64 -11.81
N ARG A 71 -8.12 5.28 -11.19
CA ARG A 71 -8.36 6.72 -11.31
C ARG A 71 -8.11 7.36 -9.95
N HIS A 72 -7.29 8.39 -9.92
CA HIS A 72 -6.95 9.13 -8.71
C HIS A 72 -7.14 10.62 -8.92
N GLU A 73 -7.84 11.29 -8.01
CA GLU A 73 -8.04 12.73 -8.03
C GLU A 73 -7.37 13.36 -6.80
N VAL A 74 -6.57 14.41 -7.02
CA VAL A 74 -5.90 15.16 -5.95
C VAL A 74 -6.62 16.46 -5.62
N SER A 75 -6.31 17.06 -4.47
CA SER A 75 -6.96 18.28 -3.96
C SER A 75 -6.86 19.50 -4.87
N SER A 76 -5.95 19.52 -5.84
CA SER A 76 -5.86 20.56 -6.88
C SER A 76 -6.82 20.33 -8.05
N GLY A 77 -7.64 19.28 -8.02
CA GLY A 77 -8.53 18.85 -9.11
C GLY A 77 -7.82 18.13 -10.26
N ARG A 78 -6.51 17.82 -10.12
CA ARG A 78 -5.80 17.00 -11.11
C ARG A 78 -6.27 15.55 -10.98
N VAL A 79 -6.47 14.91 -12.12
CA VAL A 79 -6.82 13.49 -12.24
C VAL A 79 -5.66 12.75 -12.92
N ASP A 80 -5.26 11.62 -12.34
CA ASP A 80 -4.32 10.67 -12.92
C ASP A 80 -5.05 9.34 -13.16
N GLU A 81 -4.84 8.74 -14.33
CA GLU A 81 -5.40 7.44 -14.72
C GLU A 81 -4.26 6.53 -15.18
N VAL A 82 -4.21 5.30 -14.66
CA VAL A 82 -3.16 4.30 -14.95
C VAL A 82 -3.80 2.93 -15.13
#